data_AF-Q0AH05-F1
#
_entry.id   AF-Q0AH05-F1
#
_cell.length_a   1.000
_cell.length_b   1.000
_cell.length_c   1.000
_cell.angle_alpha   90.00
_cell.angle_beta   90.00
_cell.angle_gamma   90.00
#
_symmetry.space_group_name_H-M   'P 1'
#
loop_
_entity.id
_entity.type
_entity.pdbx_description
1 polymer ?
#
loop_
_entity_poly.entity_id
_entity_poly.type
_entity_poly.pdbx_seq_one_letter_code
_entity_poly.pdbx_strand_id
1 'polypeptide(L)'
;MLAAVTSPSGDLVALHRTYLTHDGEKAPLPNPKKLTSTAGSLQGAAIRLTPPSLRKGRLSLGVAEGIETALAASILSEVPVWSCISANGLKSFVLPAGVQNLYIFGDRDQNETGQKAASILSERVAGEVTVRVLIPETVGDWNDDLLSRGAR
;
A
#
# COMPACT_ATOMS: atom_id res chain seq x y z
N MET A 1 6.38 4.12 14.98
CA MET A 1 5.06 4.28 14.32
C MET A 1 4.21 3.03 14.52
N LEU A 2 2.92 3.19 14.81
CA LEU A 2 1.94 2.11 14.90
C LEU A 2 0.83 2.34 13.85
N ALA A 3 0.32 1.26 13.27
CA ALA A 3 -0.81 1.32 12.35
C ALA A 3 -1.73 0.11 12.53
N ALA A 4 -3.03 0.34 12.45
CA ALA A 4 -4.04 -0.72 12.51
C ALA A 4 -4.08 -1.47 11.18
N VAL A 5 -4.05 -2.80 11.25
CA VAL A 5 -4.33 -3.69 10.13
C VAL A 5 -5.74 -4.21 10.30
N THR A 6 -6.62 -3.86 9.37
CA THR A 6 -8.04 -4.24 9.43
C THR A 6 -8.41 -5.18 8.30
N SER A 7 -9.29 -6.14 8.57
CA SER A 7 -9.89 -7.03 7.58
C SER A 7 -10.73 -6.24 6.55
N PRO A 8 -11.22 -6.86 5.47
CA PRO A 8 -12.18 -6.23 4.56
C PRO A 8 -13.46 -5.75 5.26
N SER A 9 -13.94 -6.48 6.29
CA SER A 9 -15.10 -6.10 7.12
C SER A 9 -14.81 -4.94 8.09
N GLY A 10 -13.54 -4.57 8.29
CA GLY A 10 -13.13 -3.48 9.18
C GLY A 10 -12.72 -3.93 10.58
N ASP A 11 -12.71 -5.24 10.85
CA ASP A 11 -12.26 -5.80 12.12
C ASP A 11 -10.75 -5.64 12.29
N LEU A 12 -10.28 -5.29 13.49
CA LEU A 12 -8.85 -5.21 13.78
C LEU A 12 -8.24 -6.63 13.78
N VAL A 13 -7.30 -6.88 12.87
CA VAL A 13 -6.64 -8.17 12.72
C VAL A 13 -5.26 -8.17 13.37
N ALA A 14 -4.52 -7.06 13.26
CA ALA A 14 -3.18 -6.94 13.82
C ALA A 14 -2.77 -5.47 13.97
N LEU A 15 -1.63 -5.23 14.63
CA LEU A 15 -0.93 -3.95 14.60
C LEU A 15 0.37 -4.09 13.79
N HIS A 16 0.56 -3.21 12.82
CA HIS A 16 1.83 -2.99 12.17
C HIS A 16 2.66 -1.99 12.98
N ARG A 17 3.92 -2.30 13.21
CA ARG A 17 4.84 -1.51 14.04
C ARG A 17 6.12 -1.26 13.26
N THR A 18 6.44 0.01 13.05
CA THR A 18 7.77 0.42 12.59
C THR A 18 8.52 1.02 13.76
N TYR A 19 9.62 0.40 14.17
CA TYR A 19 10.55 0.96 15.14
C TYR A 19 11.31 2.11 14.48
N LEU A 20 11.35 3.26 15.15
CA LEU A 20 11.98 4.46 14.63
C LEU A 20 13.09 4.93 15.57
N THR A 21 14.06 5.67 15.02
CA THR A 21 15.00 6.49 15.80
C THR A 21 14.28 7.71 16.36
N HIS A 22 14.99 8.49 17.19
CA HIS A 22 14.45 9.77 17.69
C HIS A 22 14.16 10.76 16.55
N ASP A 23 14.94 10.70 15.47
CA ASP A 23 14.83 11.58 14.31
C ASP A 23 13.75 11.13 13.30
N GLY A 24 13.02 10.04 13.60
CA GLY A 24 11.91 9.56 12.76
C GLY A 24 12.32 8.56 11.66
N GLU A 25 13.59 8.23 11.54
CA GLU A 25 14.11 7.23 10.60
C GLU A 25 13.79 5.82 11.07
N LYS A 26 13.75 4.84 10.14
CA LYS A 26 13.66 3.42 10.52
C LYS A 26 14.83 3.06 11.44
N ALA A 27 14.53 2.49 12.61
CA ALA A 27 15.55 2.12 13.57
C ALA A 27 16.56 1.13 12.95
N PRO A 28 17.87 1.21 13.27
CA PRO A 28 18.91 0.35 12.72
C PRO A 28 18.85 -1.06 13.35
N LEU A 29 17.76 -1.77 13.09
CA LEU A 29 17.48 -3.13 13.54
C LEU A 29 17.38 -4.03 12.31
N PRO A 30 17.69 -5.34 12.42
CA PRO A 30 17.55 -6.26 11.29
C PRO A 30 16.14 -6.30 10.69
N ASN A 31 15.12 -6.15 11.54
CA ASN A 31 13.70 -6.13 11.14
C ASN A 31 12.99 -4.97 11.88
N PRO A 32 13.04 -3.75 11.34
CA PRO A 32 12.44 -2.57 11.97
C PRO A 32 10.92 -2.52 11.80
N LYS A 33 10.37 -3.30 10.86
CA LYS A 33 8.93 -3.49 10.66
C LYS A 33 8.50 -4.82 11.28
N LYS A 34 7.49 -4.80 12.13
CA LYS A 34 6.93 -5.99 12.79
C LYS A 34 5.42 -5.96 12.78
N LEU A 35 4.81 -7.11 12.53
CA LEU A 35 3.41 -7.34 12.79
C LEU A 35 3.24 -7.97 14.18
N THR A 36 2.12 -7.71 14.87
CA THR A 36 1.74 -8.49 16.05
C THR A 36 1.25 -9.88 15.64
N SER A 37 0.98 -10.74 16.62
CA SER A 37 0.12 -11.90 16.39
C SER A 37 -1.21 -11.45 15.77
N THR A 38 -1.73 -12.26 14.86
CA THR A 38 -2.95 -11.97 14.11
C THR A 38 -4.15 -12.56 14.82
N ALA A 39 -5.19 -11.76 15.02
CA ALA A 39 -6.48 -12.19 15.56
C ALA A 39 -7.41 -12.78 14.47
N GLY A 40 -6.96 -12.82 13.21
CA GLY A 40 -7.72 -13.31 12.07
C GLY A 40 -6.87 -13.42 10.81
N SER A 41 -7.52 -13.64 9.66
CA SER A 41 -6.82 -13.73 8.37
C SER A 41 -6.27 -12.37 7.92
N LEU A 42 -5.03 -12.36 7.42
CA LEU A 42 -4.44 -11.20 6.74
C LEU A 42 -4.87 -11.10 5.28
N GLN A 43 -5.58 -12.09 4.75
CA GLN A 43 -6.04 -12.07 3.36
C GLN A 43 -6.99 -10.89 3.14
N GLY A 44 -6.64 -10.00 2.22
CA GLY A 44 -7.39 -8.77 1.95
C GLY A 44 -7.32 -7.72 3.06
N ALA A 45 -6.59 -7.97 4.15
CA ALA A 45 -6.40 -7.00 5.21
C ALA A 45 -5.48 -5.87 4.75
N ALA A 46 -5.74 -4.65 5.24
CA ALA A 46 -5.00 -3.47 4.84
C ALA A 46 -4.89 -2.47 5.99
N ILE A 47 -3.86 -1.62 5.89
CA ILE A 47 -3.73 -0.38 6.64
C ILE A 47 -4.43 0.71 5.83
N ARG A 48 -5.61 1.14 6.31
CA ARG A 48 -6.48 2.11 5.64
C ARG A 48 -6.10 3.54 6.03
N LEU A 49 -5.07 4.09 5.40
CA LEU A 49 -4.50 5.40 5.77
C LEU A 49 -5.48 6.57 5.60
N THR A 50 -6.27 6.54 4.53
CA THR A 50 -7.25 7.58 4.19
C THR A 50 -8.48 6.95 3.55
N PRO A 51 -9.70 7.48 3.74
CA PRO A 51 -10.88 6.93 3.06
C PRO A 51 -10.78 7.13 1.54
N PRO A 52 -11.39 6.24 0.72
CA PRO A 52 -11.54 6.47 -0.72
C PRO A 52 -12.22 7.81 -0.99
N SER A 53 -11.83 8.50 -2.06
CA SER A 53 -12.34 9.83 -2.37
C SER A 53 -12.68 9.99 -3.85
N LEU A 54 -13.53 10.97 -4.17
CA LEU A 54 -13.91 11.22 -5.56
C LEU A 54 -12.74 11.88 -6.30
N ARG A 55 -12.34 11.28 -7.42
CA ARG A 55 -11.45 11.89 -8.41
C ARG A 55 -12.13 11.85 -9.77
N LYS A 56 -12.27 13.03 -10.39
CA LYS A 56 -12.97 13.19 -11.69
C LYS A 56 -14.35 12.52 -11.70
N GLY A 57 -15.11 12.69 -10.61
CA GLY A 57 -16.47 12.14 -10.45
C GLY A 57 -16.56 10.65 -10.13
N ARG A 58 -15.43 9.95 -9.92
CA ARG A 58 -15.40 8.50 -9.66
C ARG A 58 -14.73 8.21 -8.33
N LEU A 59 -15.33 7.33 -7.52
CA LEU A 59 -14.74 6.93 -6.25
C LEU A 59 -13.44 6.17 -6.51
N SER A 60 -12.34 6.70 -6.01
CA SER A 60 -10.99 6.29 -6.35
C SER A 60 -10.23 5.88 -5.10
N LEU A 61 -9.43 4.83 -5.24
CA LEU A 61 -8.55 4.32 -4.20
C LEU A 61 -7.23 3.87 -4.83
N GLY A 62 -6.14 4.12 -4.12
CA GLY A 62 -4.83 3.56 -4.40
C GLY A 62 -4.48 2.44 -3.42
N VAL A 63 -3.62 1.53 -3.84
CA VAL A 63 -3.02 0.50 -2.98
C VAL A 63 -1.54 0.38 -3.26
N ALA A 64 -0.75 0.13 -2.21
CA ALA A 64 0.68 -0.15 -2.28
C ALA A 64 1.06 -1.27 -1.30
N GLU A 65 2.27 -1.80 -1.39
CA GLU A 65 2.73 -2.83 -0.45
C GLU A 65 2.99 -2.26 0.94
N GLY A 66 3.96 -1.35 1.07
CA GLY A 66 4.38 -0.77 2.34
C GLY A 66 3.57 0.46 2.76
N ILE A 67 3.59 0.77 4.06
CA ILE A 67 2.95 1.97 4.60
C ILE A 67 3.66 3.25 4.16
N GLU A 68 5.00 3.24 4.11
CA GLU A 68 5.79 4.37 3.61
C GLU A 68 5.59 4.56 2.11
N THR A 69 5.62 3.48 1.33
CA THR A 69 5.27 3.48 -0.10
C THR A 69 3.88 4.06 -0.34
N ALA A 70 2.87 3.62 0.43
CA ALA A 70 1.50 4.12 0.30
C ALA A 70 1.41 5.62 0.59
N LEU A 71 2.04 6.10 1.66
CA LEU A 71 2.08 7.52 2.00
C LEU A 71 2.76 8.34 0.90
N ALA A 72 3.92 7.90 0.42
CA ALA A 72 4.67 8.59 -0.62
C ALA A 72 3.91 8.63 -1.95
N ALA A 73 3.33 7.50 -2.36
CA ALA A 73 2.46 7.43 -3.53
C ALA A 73 1.24 8.36 -3.41
N SER A 74 0.65 8.45 -2.22
CA SER A 74 -0.47 9.36 -1.95
C SER A 74 -0.07 10.82 -2.12
N ILE A 75 1.07 11.22 -1.57
CA ILE A 75 1.64 12.57 -1.69
C ILE A 75 1.92 12.92 -3.15
N LEU A 76 2.56 12.02 -3.90
CA LEU A 76 2.98 12.28 -5.28
C LEU A 76 1.82 12.28 -6.29
N SER A 77 0.80 11.45 -6.07
CA SER A 77 -0.28 11.23 -7.04
C SER A 77 -1.58 11.95 -6.72
N GLU A 78 -1.71 12.46 -5.49
CA GLU A 78 -2.98 13.02 -5.02
C GLU A 78 -3.92 11.94 -4.43
N VAL A 79 -3.72 10.67 -4.81
CA VAL A 79 -4.71 9.60 -4.64
C VAL A 79 -4.73 9.14 -3.17
N PRO A 80 -5.90 8.86 -2.55
CA PRO A 80 -5.92 8.18 -1.26
C PRO A 80 -5.34 6.78 -1.42
N VAL A 81 -4.30 6.40 -0.67
CA VAL A 81 -3.63 5.10 -0.82
C VAL A 81 -3.70 4.29 0.46
N TRP A 82 -3.99 2.99 0.37
CA TRP A 82 -3.88 2.03 1.46
C TRP A 82 -2.61 1.19 1.33
N SER A 83 -2.09 0.69 2.45
CA SER A 83 -1.02 -0.30 2.44
C SER A 83 -1.59 -1.71 2.62
N CYS A 84 -1.20 -2.62 1.75
CA CYS A 84 -1.52 -4.04 1.80
C CYS A 84 -0.49 -4.84 2.60
N ILE A 85 0.42 -4.18 3.32
CA ILE A 85 1.44 -4.71 4.24
C ILE A 85 2.57 -5.49 3.55
N SER A 86 2.30 -6.15 2.42
CA SER A 86 3.26 -6.96 1.65
C SER A 86 2.76 -7.20 0.22
N ALA A 87 3.66 -7.66 -0.66
CA ALA A 87 3.32 -8.20 -1.99
C ALA A 87 2.21 -9.24 -1.97
N ASN A 88 2.19 -10.15 -1.00
CA ASN A 88 1.13 -11.15 -0.89
C ASN A 88 -0.21 -10.53 -0.46
N GLY A 89 -0.17 -9.58 0.47
CA GLY A 89 -1.35 -8.82 0.83
C GLY A 89 -1.93 -8.06 -0.36
N LEU A 90 -1.07 -7.45 -1.19
CA LEU A 90 -1.44 -6.73 -2.41
C LEU A 90 -2.18 -7.64 -3.40
N LYS A 91 -1.64 -8.84 -3.68
CA LYS A 91 -2.30 -9.84 -4.54
C LYS A 91 -3.70 -10.20 -4.03
N SER A 92 -3.84 -10.32 -2.71
CA SER A 92 -5.07 -10.74 -2.03
C SER A 92 -6.06 -9.60 -1.71
N PHE A 93 -5.74 -8.36 -2.11
CA PHE A 93 -6.51 -7.17 -1.74
C PHE A 93 -8.00 -7.30 -2.06
N VAL A 94 -8.90 -6.94 -1.14
CA VAL A 94 -10.34 -6.97 -1.44
C VAL A 94 -10.80 -5.56 -1.77
N LEU A 95 -11.36 -5.39 -2.98
CA LEU A 95 -11.86 -4.10 -3.45
C LEU A 95 -13.02 -3.63 -2.56
N PRO A 96 -12.94 -2.42 -1.96
CA PRO A 96 -14.05 -1.87 -1.20
C PRO A 96 -15.26 -1.57 -2.10
N ALA A 97 -16.46 -1.75 -1.55
CA ALA A 97 -17.70 -1.51 -2.28
C ALA A 97 -17.76 -0.07 -2.83
N GLY A 98 -18.20 0.07 -4.08
CA GLY A 98 -18.40 1.36 -4.75
C GLY A 98 -17.13 2.02 -5.31
N VAL A 99 -15.94 1.48 -5.04
CA VAL A 99 -14.71 1.94 -5.71
C VAL A 99 -14.82 1.66 -7.20
N GLN A 100 -14.52 2.66 -8.03
CA GLN A 100 -14.66 2.63 -9.48
C GLN A 100 -13.33 2.76 -10.21
N ASN A 101 -12.34 3.38 -9.56
CA ASN A 101 -10.97 3.52 -10.04
C ASN A 101 -10.00 2.97 -8.99
N LEU A 102 -9.16 2.03 -9.40
CA LEU A 102 -8.09 1.48 -8.58
C LEU A 102 -6.74 1.88 -9.16
N TYR A 103 -5.90 2.49 -8.33
CA TYR A 103 -4.51 2.79 -8.62
C TYR A 103 -3.63 1.79 -7.88
N ILE A 104 -2.78 1.06 -8.58
CA ILE A 104 -1.88 0.06 -7.99
C ILE A 104 -0.47 0.62 -8.07
N PHE A 105 0.06 1.02 -6.93
CA PHE A 105 1.41 1.53 -6.77
C PHE A 105 2.32 0.36 -6.38
N GLY A 106 2.93 -0.27 -7.38
CA GLY A 106 3.88 -1.36 -7.16
C GLY A 106 5.29 -0.84 -6.94
N ASP A 107 6.09 -1.59 -6.20
CA ASP A 107 7.52 -1.32 -6.02
C ASP A 107 8.30 -1.85 -7.23
N ARG A 108 9.44 -1.20 -7.54
CA ARG A 108 10.35 -1.64 -8.60
C ARG A 108 11.47 -2.49 -8.02
N ASP A 109 11.14 -3.75 -7.76
CA ASP A 109 12.10 -4.72 -7.23
C ASP A 109 13.00 -5.30 -8.32
N GLN A 110 14.26 -5.60 -7.98
CA GLN A 110 15.18 -6.33 -8.87
C GLN A 110 14.69 -7.76 -9.19
N ASN A 111 14.01 -8.40 -8.23
CA ASN A 111 13.45 -9.75 -8.40
C ASN A 111 12.02 -9.74 -8.97
N GLU A 112 11.51 -8.55 -9.31
CA GLU A 112 10.18 -8.29 -9.87
C GLU A 112 9.00 -8.67 -8.96
N THR A 113 9.21 -8.80 -7.65
CA THR A 113 8.15 -9.25 -6.73
C THR A 113 6.97 -8.28 -6.71
N GLY A 114 7.24 -6.98 -6.53
CA GLY A 114 6.21 -5.95 -6.50
C GLY A 114 5.49 -5.75 -7.82
N GLN A 115 6.23 -5.83 -8.93
CA GLN A 115 5.66 -5.75 -10.28
C GLN A 115 4.71 -6.94 -10.54
N LYS A 116 5.11 -8.16 -10.17
CA LYS A 116 4.25 -9.35 -10.29
C LYS A 116 3.03 -9.26 -9.39
N ALA A 117 3.19 -8.78 -8.16
CA ALA A 117 2.06 -8.57 -7.24
C ALA A 117 1.03 -7.58 -7.80
N ALA A 118 1.51 -6.47 -8.38
CA ALA A 118 0.67 -5.48 -9.03
C ALA A 118 -0.07 -6.03 -10.25
N SER A 119 0.61 -6.82 -11.10
CA SER A 119 -0.01 -7.48 -12.26
C SER A 119 -1.12 -8.45 -11.85
N ILE A 120 -0.85 -9.32 -10.87
CA ILE A 120 -1.83 -10.29 -10.35
C ILE A 120 -3.08 -9.58 -9.83
N LEU A 121 -2.91 -8.49 -9.08
CA LEU A 121 -4.05 -7.70 -8.60
C LEU A 121 -4.81 -7.07 -9.78
N SER A 122 -4.09 -6.45 -10.72
CA SER A 122 -4.69 -5.80 -11.89
C SER A 122 -5.53 -6.76 -12.73
N GLU A 123 -5.01 -7.96 -12.99
CA GLU A 123 -5.70 -9.02 -13.73
C GLU A 123 -6.94 -9.51 -12.97
N ARG A 124 -6.83 -9.70 -11.65
CA ARG A 124 -7.94 -10.21 -10.83
C ARG A 124 -9.14 -9.27 -10.78
N VAL A 125 -8.92 -7.95 -10.78
CA VAL A 125 -10.00 -6.95 -10.74
C VAL A 125 -10.33 -6.38 -12.13
N ALA A 126 -9.76 -6.96 -13.19
CA ALA A 126 -10.00 -6.53 -14.56
C ALA A 126 -11.50 -6.69 -14.91
N GLY A 127 -12.10 -5.62 -15.43
CA GLY A 127 -13.53 -5.60 -15.77
C GLY A 127 -14.47 -5.20 -14.62
N GLU A 128 -14.01 -5.24 -13.36
CA GLU A 128 -14.78 -4.73 -12.21
C GLU A 128 -14.61 -3.21 -12.05
N VAL A 129 -13.39 -2.71 -12.26
CA VAL A 129 -13.03 -1.30 -12.10
C VAL A 129 -12.04 -0.84 -13.16
N THR A 130 -11.86 0.47 -13.29
CA THR A 130 -10.74 1.02 -14.07
C THR A 130 -9.46 0.90 -13.25
N VAL A 131 -8.50 0.12 -13.76
CA VAL A 131 -7.21 -0.10 -13.09
C VAL A 131 -6.10 0.72 -13.75
N ARG A 132 -5.21 1.28 -12.93
CA ARG A 132 -3.95 1.90 -13.38
C ARG A 132 -2.81 1.35 -12.54
N VAL A 133 -1.87 0.65 -13.16
CA VAL A 133 -0.64 0.22 -12.51
C VAL A 133 0.43 1.29 -12.71
N LEU A 134 1.05 1.73 -11.61
CA LEU A 134 2.15 2.68 -11.60
C LEU A 134 3.34 2.05 -10.90
N ILE A 135 4.50 2.10 -11.56
CA ILE A 135 5.78 1.60 -11.05
C ILE A 135 6.80 2.73 -11.18
N PRO A 136 7.69 2.95 -10.18
CA PRO A 136 8.78 3.92 -10.29
C PRO A 136 9.68 3.68 -11.52
N GLU A 137 10.33 4.73 -12.02
CA GLU A 137 11.23 4.63 -13.16
C GLU A 137 12.54 3.91 -12.78
N THR A 138 13.03 4.16 -11.57
CA THR A 138 14.25 3.59 -11.00
C THR A 138 13.93 2.45 -10.03
N VAL A 139 14.89 1.54 -9.84
CA VAL A 139 14.79 0.48 -8.83
C VAL A 139 14.63 1.11 -7.44
N GLY A 140 13.62 0.68 -6.71
CA GLY A 140 13.22 1.27 -5.42
C GLY A 140 11.70 1.30 -5.24
N ASP A 141 11.27 1.95 -4.17
CA ASP A 141 9.86 2.16 -3.86
C ASP A 141 9.42 3.62 -4.11
N TRP A 142 8.14 3.92 -3.90
CA TRP A 142 7.62 5.28 -4.05
C TRP A 142 8.15 6.27 -3.01
N ASN A 143 8.63 5.79 -1.86
CA ASN A 143 9.27 6.62 -0.85
C ASN A 143 10.68 7.04 -1.30
N ASP A 144 11.42 6.16 -1.96
CA ASP A 144 12.69 6.52 -2.62
C ASP A 144 12.48 7.60 -3.70
N ASP A 145 11.43 7.46 -4.53
CA ASP A 145 11.06 8.46 -5.54
C ASP A 145 10.70 9.82 -4.91
N LEU A 146 9.89 9.82 -3.84
CA LEU A 146 9.53 11.04 -3.12
C LEU A 146 10.76 11.75 -2.54
N LEU A 147 11.65 11.00 -1.88
CA LEU A 147 12.88 11.54 -1.29
C LEU A 147 13.83 12.11 -2.36
N SER A 148 13.91 11.47 -3.53
CA SER A 148 14.72 11.95 -4.65
C SER A 148 14.28 13.32 -5.18
N ARG A 149 13.00 13.69 -4.96
CA ARG A 149 12.41 14.99 -5.34
C ARG A 149 12.64 16.08 -4.29
N GLY A 150 13.38 15.79 -3.22
CA GLY A 150 13.75 16.75 -2.18
C GLY A 150 12.65 17.00 -1.13
N ALA A 151 11.61 16.16 -1.08
CA ALA A 151 10.64 16.20 -0.01
C ALA A 151 11.24 15.64 1.29
N ARG A 152 11.02 16.32 2.42
CA ARG A 152 11.33 15.86 3.78
C ARG A 152 10.07 15.93 4.63
#